data_AF-A0A3C7WCQ2-F1
#
_entry.id   AF-A0A3C7WCQ2-F1
#
_cell.length_a   1.000
_cell.length_b   1.000
_cell.length_c   1.000
_cell.angle_alpha   90.00
_cell.angle_beta   90.00
_cell.angle_gamma   90.00
#
_symmetry.space_group_name_H-M   'P 1'
#
loop_
_entity.id
_entity.type
_entity.pdbx_description
1 polymer ?
#
loop_
_entity_poly.entity_id
_entity_poly.type
_entity_poly.pdbx_seq_one_letter_code
_entity_poly.pdbx_strand_id
1 'polypeptide(L)'
;THEGKLQVELAQLRHMSTRLVRGWTHLERQKGGIGLRGPGETQLETDRRLLRARIKSIVGRLEKVRRQREQGRRSRRRAEVPTVALVGYTNAGKSTLFNGLTTAGVYAADQLFATLDPTLRRLDLPEVGPVILADTVG
;
A
#
# COMPACT_ATOMS: atom_id res chain seq x y z
N THR A 1 -3.67 -8.32 0.16
CA THR A 1 -2.79 -8.82 1.25
C THR A 1 -2.90 -7.96 2.50
N HIS A 2 -2.27 -8.36 3.62
CA HIS A 2 -2.14 -7.52 4.82
C HIS A 2 -1.37 -6.21 4.55
N GLU A 3 -0.38 -6.24 3.66
CA GLU A 3 0.38 -5.04 3.26
C GLU A 3 -0.48 -4.04 2.49
N GLY A 4 -1.25 -4.50 1.51
CA GLY A 4 -2.16 -3.62 0.76
C GLY A 4 -3.14 -2.89 1.68
N LYS A 5 -3.70 -3.60 2.69
CA LYS A 5 -4.57 -2.99 3.70
C LYS A 5 -3.85 -1.88 4.49
N LEU A 6 -2.60 -2.12 4.92
CA LEU A 6 -1.80 -1.10 5.62
C LEU A 6 -1.48 0.11 4.73
N GLN A 7 -1.23 -0.09 3.43
CA GLN A 7 -0.96 1.01 2.50
C GLN A 7 -2.22 1.84 2.23
N VAL A 8 -3.37 1.19 2.06
CA VAL A 8 -4.67 1.86 1.92
C VAL A 8 -5.03 2.63 3.19
N GLU A 9 -4.91 2.01 4.37
CA GLU A 9 -5.17 2.68 5.66
C GLU A 9 -4.25 3.90 5.84
N LEU A 10 -2.95 3.77 5.53
CA LEU A 10 -2.01 4.89 5.59
C LEU A 10 -2.42 6.03 4.65
N ALA A 11 -2.84 5.72 3.42
CA ALA A 11 -3.29 6.70 2.45
C ALA A 11 -4.55 7.43 2.95
N GLN A 12 -5.53 6.69 3.48
CA GLN A 12 -6.74 7.25 4.08
C GLN A 12 -6.43 8.17 5.27
N LEU A 13 -5.58 7.72 6.20
CA LEU A 13 -5.20 8.52 7.37
C LEU A 13 -4.47 9.81 6.97
N ARG A 14 -3.55 9.74 6.00
CA ARG A 14 -2.87 10.92 5.47
C ARG A 14 -3.85 11.89 4.82
N HIS A 15 -4.78 11.36 4.01
CA HIS A 15 -5.81 12.16 3.35
C HIS A 15 -6.76 12.84 4.33
N MET A 16 -7.20 12.14 5.38
CA MET A 16 -8.04 12.71 6.42
C MET A 16 -7.29 13.75 7.26
N SER A 17 -6.03 13.49 7.61
CA SER A 17 -5.23 14.37 8.50
C SER A 17 -5.11 15.81 8.00
N THR A 18 -5.07 16.01 6.68
CA THR A 18 -4.99 17.34 6.08
C THR A 18 -6.34 18.06 6.02
N ARG A 19 -7.45 17.30 6.05
CA ARG A 19 -8.83 17.82 5.93
C ARG A 19 -9.54 18.01 7.27
N LEU A 20 -9.10 17.28 8.29
CA LEU A 20 -9.64 17.37 9.66
C LEU A 20 -9.52 18.78 10.28
N VAL A 21 -8.57 19.60 9.83
CA VAL A 21 -8.37 20.97 10.34
C VAL A 21 -9.58 21.88 10.13
N ARG A 22 -10.42 21.64 9.11
CA ARG A 22 -11.56 22.51 8.78
C ARG A 22 -12.92 22.06 9.34
N GLY A 23 -13.07 20.76 9.65
CA GLY A 23 -14.35 20.21 10.13
C GLY A 23 -14.63 20.45 11.62
N TRP A 24 -13.66 20.97 12.35
CA TRP A 24 -13.67 21.02 13.81
C TRP A 24 -14.02 22.39 14.41
N THR A 25 -14.17 23.42 13.58
CA THR A 25 -14.70 24.73 13.97
C THR A 25 -16.11 24.64 14.57
N HIS A 26 -16.85 23.57 14.27
CA HIS A 26 -18.16 23.28 14.86
C HIS A 26 -18.09 22.57 16.22
N LEU A 27 -17.03 21.79 16.49
CA LEU A 27 -16.87 21.03 17.75
C LEU A 27 -16.48 21.95 18.92
N GLU A 28 -15.68 22.99 18.67
CA GLU A 28 -15.35 24.01 19.67
C GLU A 28 -16.58 24.85 20.05
N ARG A 29 -17.47 25.14 19.09
CA ARG A 29 -18.69 25.93 19.33
C ARG A 29 -19.76 25.18 20.12
N GLN A 30 -19.82 23.85 20.04
CA GLN A 30 -20.78 23.05 20.81
C GLN A 30 -20.43 22.94 22.31
N LYS A 31 -19.19 23.24 22.71
CA LYS A 31 -18.74 23.03 24.10
C LYS A 31 -18.84 24.22 25.04
N GLY A 32 -19.34 25.38 24.59
CA GLY A 32 -19.54 26.56 25.44
C GLY A 32 -18.22 27.12 25.96
N GLY A 33 -17.79 28.27 25.44
CA GLY A 33 -16.43 28.81 25.59
C GLY A 33 -15.97 29.23 26.98
N ILE A 34 -16.53 28.72 28.08
CA ILE A 34 -16.11 29.10 29.45
C ILE A 34 -16.11 27.88 30.38
N GLY A 35 -14.91 27.48 30.81
CA GLY A 35 -14.70 26.90 32.14
C GLY A 35 -15.09 25.44 32.34
N LEU A 36 -14.27 24.51 31.86
CA LEU A 36 -14.11 23.20 32.50
C LEU A 36 -12.60 22.94 32.63
N ARG A 37 -12.13 22.72 33.86
CA ARG A 37 -10.79 22.19 34.16
C ARG A 37 -10.66 20.79 33.56
N GLY A 38 -10.42 20.74 32.25
CA GLY A 38 -10.04 19.56 31.49
C GLY A 38 -8.53 19.55 31.22
N PRO A 39 -7.98 18.44 30.70
CA PRO A 39 -6.56 18.33 30.39
C PRO A 39 -6.10 19.53 29.54
N GLY A 40 -4.91 20.07 29.82
CA GLY A 40 -4.38 21.29 29.18
C GLY A 40 -4.11 21.18 27.66
N GLU A 41 -4.45 20.06 27.04
CA GLU A 41 -4.38 19.81 25.60
C GLU A 41 -5.80 19.93 25.01
N THR A 42 -5.96 20.69 23.92
CA THR A 42 -7.26 20.78 23.23
C THR A 42 -7.63 19.42 22.63
N GLN A 43 -8.93 19.12 22.50
CA GLN A 43 -9.36 17.87 21.84
C GLN A 43 -8.77 17.74 20.42
N LEU A 44 -8.57 18.90 19.74
CA LEU A 44 -7.90 19.01 18.45
C LEU A 44 -6.47 18.49 18.46
N GLU A 45 -5.71 18.90 19.45
CA GLU A 45 -4.33 18.46 19.63
C GLU A 45 -4.27 16.99 19.99
N THR A 46 -5.16 16.51 20.86
CA THR A 46 -5.25 15.10 21.22
C THR A 46 -5.53 14.21 19.99
N ASP A 47 -6.52 14.53 19.16
CA ASP A 47 -6.81 13.69 17.98
C ASP A 47 -5.74 13.78 16.91
N ARG A 48 -5.15 14.96 16.70
CA ARG A 48 -3.96 15.09 15.83
C ARG A 48 -2.83 14.21 16.32
N ARG A 49 -2.61 14.15 17.63
CA ARG A 49 -1.60 13.30 18.26
C ARG A 49 -1.93 11.81 18.07
N LEU A 50 -3.18 11.40 18.26
CA LEU A 50 -3.63 10.02 18.03
C LEU A 50 -3.46 9.59 16.56
N LEU A 51 -3.82 10.45 15.61
CA LEU A 51 -3.64 10.19 14.18
C LEU A 51 -2.16 10.06 13.81
N ARG A 52 -1.30 10.97 14.29
CA ARG A 52 0.16 10.89 14.08
C ARG A 52 0.74 9.61 14.66
N ALA A 53 0.32 9.20 15.86
CA ALA A 53 0.75 7.96 16.48
C ALA A 53 0.34 6.74 15.65
N ARG A 54 -0.90 6.73 15.13
CA ARG A 54 -1.39 5.66 14.25
C ARG A 54 -0.60 5.59 12.94
N ILE A 55 -0.38 6.74 12.28
CA ILE A 55 0.45 6.83 11.07
C ILE A 55 1.86 6.28 11.34
N LYS A 56 2.50 6.69 12.44
CA LYS A 56 3.84 6.20 12.82
C LYS A 56 3.86 4.68 13.01
N SER A 57 2.84 4.12 13.67
CA SER A 57 2.70 2.67 13.86
C SER A 57 2.60 1.92 12.53
N ILE A 58 1.76 2.39 11.61
CA ILE A 58 1.57 1.76 10.29
C ILE A 58 2.84 1.86 9.44
N VAL A 59 3.52 3.00 9.44
CA VAL A 59 4.80 3.18 8.75
C VAL A 59 5.84 2.19 9.26
N GLY A 60 5.98 2.03 10.58
CA GLY A 60 6.91 1.05 11.16
C GLY A 60 6.58 -0.40 10.79
N ARG A 61 5.29 -0.75 10.64
CA ARG A 61 4.87 -2.07 10.13
C ARG A 61 5.25 -2.25 8.65
N LEU A 62 5.01 -1.22 7.82
CA LEU A 62 5.39 -1.25 6.40
C LEU A 62 6.91 -1.33 6.19
N GLU A 63 7.71 -0.72 7.06
CA GLU A 63 9.18 -0.85 7.01
C GLU A 63 9.64 -2.29 7.22
N LYS A 64 9.04 -3.02 8.16
CA LYS A 64 9.35 -4.45 8.36
C LYS A 64 9.06 -5.26 7.10
N VAL A 65 7.92 -5.01 6.44
CA VAL A 65 7.56 -5.67 5.19
C VAL A 65 8.52 -5.32 4.06
N ARG A 66 8.94 -4.05 3.96
CA ARG A 66 9.96 -3.61 2.99
C ARG A 66 11.29 -4.33 3.19
N ARG A 67 11.77 -4.45 4.44
CA ARG A 67 13.01 -5.19 4.75
C ARG A 67 12.92 -6.65 4.33
N GLN A 68 11.79 -7.31 4.55
CA GLN A 68 11.56 -8.69 4.12
C GLN A 68 11.59 -8.83 2.57
N ARG A 69 10.96 -7.91 1.84
CA ARG A 69 11.03 -7.87 0.37
C ARG A 69 12.46 -7.64 -0.13
N GLU A 70 13.22 -6.79 0.54
CA GLU A 70 14.60 -6.48 0.15
C GLU A 70 15.55 -7.67 0.33
N GLN A 71 15.38 -8.47 1.39
CA GLN A 71 16.09 -9.73 1.54
C GLN A 71 15.80 -10.68 0.37
N GLY A 72 14.53 -10.82 -0.03
CA GLY A 72 14.15 -11.59 -1.21
C GLY A 72 14.76 -11.06 -2.52
N ARG A 73 14.86 -9.74 -2.69
CA ARG A 73 15.55 -9.12 -3.84
C ARG A 73 17.06 -9.40 -3.84
N ARG A 74 17.70 -9.45 -2.67
CA ARG A 74 19.14 -9.73 -2.54
C ARG A 74 19.48 -11.15 -2.98
N SER A 75 18.64 -12.12 -2.61
CA SER A 75 18.78 -13.51 -3.08
C SER A 75 18.68 -13.59 -4.61
N ARG A 76 17.73 -12.89 -5.24
CA ARG A 76 17.58 -12.84 -6.70
C ARG A 76 18.77 -12.18 -7.40
N ARG A 77 19.25 -11.05 -6.87
CA ARG A 77 20.44 -10.36 -7.43
C ARG A 77 21.68 -11.24 -7.39
N ARG A 78 21.85 -12.04 -6.34
CA ARG A 78 22.98 -12.96 -6.21
C ARG A 78 22.90 -14.16 -7.17
N ALA A 79 21.69 -14.52 -7.59
CA ALA A 79 21.45 -15.61 -8.52
C ALA A 79 21.42 -15.16 -9.99
N GLU A 80 21.69 -13.88 -10.28
CA GLU A 80 21.67 -13.25 -11.62
C GLU A 80 20.38 -13.51 -12.43
N VAL A 81 19.27 -13.81 -11.76
CA VAL A 81 17.99 -14.13 -12.40
C VAL A 81 17.35 -12.85 -12.95
N PRO A 82 17.15 -12.72 -14.27
CA PRO A 82 16.48 -11.57 -14.87
C PRO A 82 15.07 -11.41 -14.30
N THR A 83 14.67 -10.17 -14.03
CA THR A 83 13.33 -9.83 -13.52
C THR A 83 12.65 -8.86 -14.46
N VAL A 84 11.48 -9.22 -14.97
CA VAL A 84 10.66 -8.43 -15.88
C VAL A 84 9.37 -8.03 -15.18
N ALA A 85 8.95 -6.77 -15.33
CA ALA A 85 7.70 -6.27 -14.75
C ALA A 85 6.75 -5.80 -15.85
N LEU A 86 5.50 -6.24 -15.79
CA LEU A 86 4.43 -5.75 -16.66
C LEU A 86 3.91 -4.43 -16.09
N VAL A 87 3.84 -3.39 -16.93
CA VAL A 87 3.36 -2.04 -16.56
C VAL A 87 2.29 -1.57 -17.54
N GLY A 88 1.41 -0.67 -17.09
CA GLY A 88 0.28 -0.16 -17.87
C GLY A 88 -0.97 0.06 -17.02
N TYR A 89 -2.00 0.72 -17.56
CA TYR A 89 -3.25 1.02 -16.85
C TYR A 89 -4.01 -0.23 -16.37
N THR A 90 -4.87 -0.06 -15.37
CA THR A 90 -5.92 -1.03 -15.02
C THR A 90 -6.67 -1.49 -16.27
N ASN A 91 -6.98 -2.77 -16.35
CA ASN A 91 -7.67 -3.39 -17.49
C ASN A 91 -6.94 -3.37 -18.84
N ALA A 92 -5.67 -2.96 -18.91
CA ALA A 92 -4.87 -3.04 -20.14
C ALA A 92 -4.46 -4.48 -20.54
N GLY A 93 -5.10 -5.51 -19.98
CA GLY A 93 -4.77 -6.91 -20.26
C GLY A 93 -3.49 -7.45 -19.61
N LYS A 94 -2.86 -6.71 -18.68
CA LYS A 94 -1.61 -7.13 -18.00
C LYS A 94 -1.74 -8.51 -17.34
N SER A 95 -2.78 -8.71 -16.53
CA SER A 95 -3.01 -9.98 -15.83
C SER A 95 -3.39 -11.11 -16.79
N THR A 96 -4.07 -10.81 -17.89
CA THR A 96 -4.34 -11.77 -18.97
C THR A 96 -3.05 -12.24 -19.63
N LEU A 97 -2.15 -11.31 -19.99
CA LEU A 97 -0.82 -11.64 -20.53
C LEU A 97 0.01 -12.43 -19.52
N PHE A 98 -0.01 -12.02 -18.25
CA PHE A 98 0.68 -12.73 -17.17
C PHE A 98 0.24 -14.18 -17.06
N ASN A 99 -1.06 -14.44 -17.06
CA ASN A 99 -1.62 -15.78 -17.00
C ASN A 99 -1.26 -16.61 -18.24
N GLY A 100 -1.32 -16.00 -19.43
CA GLY A 100 -0.92 -16.66 -20.67
C GLY A 100 0.54 -17.09 -20.66
N LEU A 101 1.43 -16.25 -20.11
CA LEU A 101 2.87 -16.54 -20.05
C LEU A 101 3.28 -17.50 -18.92
N THR A 102 2.54 -17.52 -17.82
CA THR A 102 2.97 -18.25 -16.60
C THR A 102 2.06 -19.43 -16.25
N THR A 103 0.98 -19.64 -17.00
CA THR A 103 -0.14 -20.55 -16.65
C THR A 103 -0.61 -20.35 -15.20
N ALA A 104 -0.37 -19.18 -14.63
CA ALA A 104 -0.76 -18.86 -13.28
C ALA A 104 -2.26 -18.57 -13.31
N GLY A 105 -3.04 -19.21 -12.45
CA GLY A 105 -4.45 -18.86 -12.26
C GLY A 105 -4.62 -17.55 -11.50
N VAL A 106 -3.94 -16.46 -11.90
CA VAL A 106 -4.16 -15.15 -11.27
C VAL A 106 -5.51 -14.65 -11.72
N TYR A 107 -6.30 -14.13 -10.79
CA TYR A 107 -7.60 -13.56 -11.11
C TYR A 107 -7.44 -12.37 -12.08
N ALA A 108 -8.16 -12.41 -13.20
CA ALA A 108 -8.22 -11.34 -14.19
C ALA A 108 -9.71 -11.06 -14.49
N ALA A 109 -10.13 -9.81 -14.36
CA ALA A 109 -11.50 -9.38 -14.61
C ALA A 109 -11.52 -7.96 -15.16
N ASP A 110 -12.59 -7.62 -15.88
CA ASP A 110 -12.87 -6.29 -16.44
C ASP A 110 -13.34 -5.33 -15.33
N GLN A 111 -12.43 -5.06 -14.38
CA GLN A 111 -12.66 -4.23 -13.21
C GLN A 111 -11.37 -3.46 -12.86
N LEU A 112 -11.53 -2.22 -12.41
CA LEU A 112 -10.42 -1.45 -11.85
C LEU A 112 -9.84 -2.18 -10.63
N PHE A 113 -8.52 -2.22 -10.53
CA PHE A 113 -7.79 -2.87 -9.44
C PHE A 113 -8.05 -4.38 -9.26
N ALA A 114 -8.43 -5.10 -10.34
CA ALA A 114 -8.54 -6.57 -10.32
C ALA A 114 -7.25 -7.25 -9.79
N THR A 115 -6.09 -6.62 -10.00
CA THR A 115 -4.80 -7.02 -9.42
C THR A 115 -4.28 -5.92 -8.51
N LEU A 116 -4.24 -6.20 -7.20
CA LEU A 116 -3.85 -5.25 -6.14
C LEU A 116 -2.46 -5.52 -5.54
N ASP A 117 -2.00 -6.77 -5.60
CA ASP A 117 -0.72 -7.17 -5.05
C ASP A 117 0.19 -7.63 -6.20
N PRO A 118 1.47 -7.19 -6.24
CA PRO A 118 2.36 -7.63 -7.29
C PRO A 118 2.60 -9.13 -7.19
N THR A 119 2.33 -9.86 -8.28
CA THR A 119 2.45 -11.32 -8.32
C THR A 119 3.71 -11.71 -9.07
N LEU A 120 4.56 -12.53 -8.45
CA LEU A 120 5.80 -13.02 -9.04
C LEU A 120 5.64 -14.48 -9.47
N ARG A 121 6.11 -14.80 -10.67
CA ARG A 121 6.23 -16.18 -11.17
C ARG A 121 7.55 -16.36 -11.89
N ARG A 122 8.10 -17.56 -11.78
CA ARG A 122 9.27 -17.98 -12.56
C ARG A 122 8.77 -18.57 -13.87
N LEU A 123 9.42 -18.19 -14.95
CA LEU A 123 9.28 -18.78 -16.29
C LEU A 123 10.67 -19.18 -16.77
N ASP A 124 10.75 -20.14 -17.67
CA ASP A 124 11.98 -20.47 -18.38
C ASP A 124 11.79 -20.06 -19.83
N LEU A 125 12.67 -19.17 -20.32
CA LEU A 125 12.67 -18.71 -21.71
C LEU A 125 13.75 -19.46 -22.50
N PRO A 126 13.47 -19.84 -23.76
CA PRO A 126 14.52 -20.26 -24.68
C PRO A 126 15.62 -19.20 -24.73
N GLU A 127 16.89 -19.63 -24.72
CA GLU A 127 18.10 -18.79 -24.81
C GLU A 127 18.45 -17.92 -23.58
N VAL A 128 17.47 -17.50 -22.78
CA VAL A 128 17.70 -16.64 -21.59
C VAL A 128 17.72 -17.47 -20.29
N GLY A 129 17.07 -18.62 -20.28
CA GLY A 129 16.93 -19.45 -19.09
C GLY A 129 15.90 -18.89 -18.10
N PRO A 130 16.10 -19.04 -16.78
CA PRO A 130 15.07 -18.70 -15.80
C PRO A 130 14.90 -17.19 -15.65
N VAL A 131 13.67 -16.72 -15.81
CA VAL A 131 13.27 -15.31 -15.65
C VAL A 131 12.13 -15.22 -14.64
N ILE A 132 12.05 -14.12 -13.91
CA ILE A 132 10.94 -13.81 -13.01
C ILE A 132 10.06 -12.75 -13.65
N LEU A 133 8.80 -13.08 -13.89
CA LEU A 133 7.78 -12.13 -14.32
C LEU A 133 7.01 -11.60 -13.11
N ALA A 134 6.79 -10.29 -13.09
CA ALA A 134 6.01 -9.59 -12.10
C ALA A 134 4.79 -8.93 -12.75
N ASP A 135 3.58 -9.35 -12.37
CA ASP A 135 2.38 -8.54 -12.63
C ASP A 135 2.31 -7.41 -11.61
N THR A 136 2.03 -6.20 -12.06
CA THR A 136 1.94 -5.02 -11.19
C THR A 136 0.53 -4.44 -11.19
N VAL A 137 0.24 -3.62 -10.18
CA VAL A 137 -1.04 -2.91 -10.11
C VAL A 137 -1.15 -1.96 -11.29
N GLY A 138 -2.31 -2.00 -11.96
CA GLY A 138 -2.65 -1.07 -13.03
C GLY A 138 -3.20 0.26 -12.55
#